data_AF-A0A4R3U0A7-F1
#
_entry.id   AF-A0A4R3U0A7-F1
#
_cell.length_a   1.000
_cell.length_b   1.000
_cell.length_c   1.000
_cell.angle_alpha   90.00
_cell.angle_beta   90.00
_cell.angle_gamma   90.00
#
_symmetry.space_group_name_H-M   'P 1'
#
loop_
_entity.id
_entity.type
_entity.pdbx_description
1 polymer ?
#
loop_
_entity_poly.entity_id
_entity_poly.type
_entity_poly.pdbx_seq_one_letter_code
_entity_poly.pdbx_strand_id
1 'polypeptide(L)'
;MLPAGRTIEEEFLPLSALLARIRKLVPRSDDQHYDEIVRSFGVGTLRPPPTPMTDGELARAIAEFLNEQPSSKSVAALGRRLDPSSPV
;
A
#
# COMPACT_ATOMS: atom_id res chain seq x y z
N MET A 1 -3.32 30.09 -24.20
CA MET A 1 -2.73 28.74 -24.03
C MET A 1 -3.08 28.25 -22.64
N LEU A 2 -3.90 27.21 -22.53
CA LEU A 2 -4.16 26.52 -21.27
C LEU A 2 -3.01 25.54 -21.03
N PRO A 3 -2.48 25.39 -19.81
CA PRO A 3 -1.46 24.38 -19.56
C PRO A 3 -2.10 23.00 -19.73
N ALA A 4 -1.38 22.12 -20.43
CA ALA A 4 -1.77 20.73 -20.64
C ALA A 4 -2.15 20.08 -19.31
N GLY A 5 -3.31 19.41 -19.29
CA GLY A 5 -3.82 18.73 -18.12
C GLY A 5 -2.75 17.81 -17.54
N ARG A 6 -2.30 18.12 -16.33
CA ARG A 6 -1.71 17.10 -15.47
C ARG A 6 -2.82 16.08 -15.25
N THR A 7 -2.61 14.87 -15.74
CA THR A 7 -3.53 13.76 -15.51
C THR A 7 -3.65 13.59 -13.99
N ILE A 8 -4.87 13.70 -13.46
CA ILE A 8 -5.21 13.50 -12.03
C ILE A 8 -4.64 12.15 -11.49
N GLU A 9 -4.28 11.23 -12.39
CA GLU A 9 -3.71 9.91 -12.09
C GLU A 9 -2.28 9.93 -11.52
N GLU A 10 -1.57 11.07 -11.53
CA GLU A 10 -0.30 11.23 -10.81
C GLU A 10 -0.47 11.75 -9.36
N GLU A 11 -1.67 12.20 -8.96
CA GLU A 11 -1.91 12.71 -7.59
C GLU A 11 -2.40 11.63 -6.61
N PHE A 12 -3.08 10.58 -7.10
CA PHE A 12 -3.50 9.42 -6.28
C PHE A 12 -3.33 8.14 -7.08
N LEU A 13 -2.51 7.21 -6.59
CA LEU A 13 -2.41 5.87 -7.17
C LEU A 13 -3.75 5.15 -7.01
N PRO A 14 -4.42 4.72 -8.11
CA PRO A 14 -5.62 3.89 -7.99
C PRO A 14 -5.31 2.64 -7.15
N LEU A 15 -6.23 2.22 -6.29
CA LEU A 15 -6.05 1.07 -5.41
C LEU A 15 -5.64 -0.20 -6.19
N SER A 16 -6.22 -0.41 -7.37
CA SER A 16 -5.86 -1.53 -8.26
C SER A 16 -4.40 -1.49 -8.71
N ALA A 17 -3.88 -0.31 -9.07
CA ALA A 17 -2.49 -0.13 -9.48
C ALA A 17 -1.53 -0.32 -8.29
N LEU A 18 -1.91 0.15 -7.10
CA LEU A 18 -1.16 -0.11 -5.87
C LEU A 18 -1.10 -1.60 -5.54
N LEU A 19 -2.25 -2.31 -5.57
CA LEU A 19 -2.31 -3.75 -5.33
C LEU A 19 -1.48 -4.52 -6.36
N ALA A 20 -1.50 -4.11 -7.63
CA ALA A 20 -0.66 -4.71 -8.66
C ALA A 20 0.84 -4.52 -8.39
N ARG A 21 1.27 -3.36 -7.85
CA ARG A 21 2.65 -3.13 -7.41
C ARG A 21 2.99 -4.00 -6.19
N ILE A 22 2.13 -4.06 -5.18
CA ILE A 22 2.30 -4.89 -3.98
C ILE A 22 2.41 -6.37 -4.35
N ARG A 23 1.58 -6.86 -5.29
CA ARG A 23 1.62 -8.28 -5.70
C ARG A 23 2.99 -8.66 -6.26
N LYS A 24 3.72 -7.76 -6.92
CA LYS A 24 5.07 -8.03 -7.42
C LYS A 24 6.11 -8.18 -6.30
N LEU A 25 5.83 -7.63 -5.12
CA LEU A 25 6.74 -7.60 -3.97
C LEU A 25 6.48 -8.76 -2.98
N VAL A 26 5.29 -9.36 -3.00
CA VAL A 26 4.93 -10.47 -2.11
C VAL A 26 5.19 -11.82 -2.79
N PRO A 27 6.10 -12.67 -2.26
CA PRO A 27 6.31 -14.02 -2.75
C PRO A 27 5.02 -14.85 -2.72
N ARG A 28 4.87 -15.80 -3.65
CA ARG A 28 3.70 -16.71 -3.68
C ARG A 28 3.60 -17.59 -2.42
N SER A 29 4.71 -17.87 -1.76
CA SER A 29 4.72 -18.57 -0.46
C SER A 29 4.05 -17.79 0.66
N ASP A 30 3.92 -16.47 0.48
CA ASP A 30 3.37 -15.53 1.47
C ASP A 30 2.02 -14.96 0.99
N ASP A 31 1.25 -15.73 0.22
CA ASP A 31 -0.07 -15.30 -0.28
C ASP A 31 -1.02 -14.90 0.87
N GLN A 32 -0.87 -15.50 2.07
CA GLN A 32 -1.61 -15.08 3.27
C GLN A 32 -1.38 -13.59 3.64
N HIS A 33 -0.18 -13.07 3.43
CA HIS A 33 0.14 -11.66 3.68
C HIS A 33 -0.51 -10.78 2.62
N TYR A 34 -0.50 -11.22 1.37
CA TYR A 34 -1.17 -10.50 0.28
C TYR A 34 -2.68 -10.43 0.50
N ASP A 35 -3.31 -11.55 0.86
CA ASP A 35 -4.74 -11.62 1.14
C ASP A 35 -5.13 -10.72 2.33
N GLU A 36 -4.29 -10.66 3.37
CA GLU A 36 -4.49 -9.76 4.50
C GLU A 36 -4.46 -8.28 4.07
N ILE A 37 -3.52 -7.92 3.19
CA ILE A 37 -3.44 -6.55 2.64
C ILE A 37 -4.71 -6.22 1.85
N VAL A 38 -5.15 -7.11 0.95
CA VAL A 38 -6.37 -6.92 0.15
C VAL A 38 -7.59 -6.78 1.05
N ARG A 39 -7.73 -7.66 2.05
CA ARG A 39 -8.81 -7.60 3.05
C ARG A 39 -8.79 -6.27 3.79
N SER A 40 -7.62 -5.83 4.25
CA SER A 40 -7.46 -4.62 5.05
C SER A 40 -7.78 -3.34 4.28
N PHE A 41 -7.51 -3.30 2.96
CA PHE A 41 -8.04 -2.24 2.10
C PHE A 41 -9.55 -2.34 1.93
N GLY A 42 -10.09 -3.55 1.76
CA GLY A 42 -11.53 -3.78 1.58
C GLY A 42 -12.38 -3.35 2.78
N VAL A 43 -11.86 -3.46 4.00
CA VAL A 43 -12.56 -3.03 5.24
C VAL A 43 -12.13 -1.64 5.72
N GLY A 44 -11.22 -0.96 5.01
CA GLY A 44 -10.79 0.41 5.31
C GLY A 44 -9.74 0.56 6.43
N THR A 45 -9.17 -0.55 6.93
CA THR A 45 -8.04 -0.51 7.89
C THR A 45 -6.77 0.01 7.23
N LEU A 46 -6.55 -0.30 5.95
CA LEU A 46 -5.54 0.32 5.13
C LEU A 46 -6.18 1.33 4.18
N ARG A 47 -5.50 2.44 3.96
CA ARG A 47 -5.86 3.45 2.97
C ARG A 47 -4.72 3.61 1.98
N PRO A 48 -5.01 3.88 0.70
CA PRO A 48 -3.98 4.22 -0.27
C PRO A 48 -3.14 5.40 0.26
N PRO A 49 -1.83 5.45 -0.06
CA PRO A 49 -0.99 6.55 0.37
C PRO A 49 -1.55 7.87 -0.19
N PRO A 50 -1.67 8.93 0.63
CA PRO A 50 -2.25 10.21 0.20
C PRO A 50 -1.33 10.99 -0.75
N THR A 51 -0.08 10.57 -0.87
CA THR A 51 0.91 11.07 -1.83
C THR A 51 1.55 9.89 -2.56
N PRO A 52 2.03 10.07 -3.81
CA PRO A 52 2.77 9.02 -4.51
C PRO A 52 3.96 8.52 -3.68
N MET A 53 4.11 7.20 -3.62
CA MET A 53 5.23 6.54 -2.97
C MET A 53 6.13 5.89 -4.03
N THR A 54 7.45 6.02 -3.85
CA THR A 54 8.45 5.40 -4.72
C THR A 54 8.40 3.87 -4.62
N ASP A 55 8.90 3.17 -5.64
CA ASP A 55 8.98 1.70 -5.59
C ASP A 55 9.86 1.20 -4.43
N GLY A 56 10.92 1.93 -4.08
CA GLY A 56 11.81 1.58 -2.96
C GLY A 56 11.13 1.73 -1.59
N GLU A 57 10.36 2.81 -1.39
CA GLU A 57 9.57 2.99 -0.17
C GLU A 57 8.47 1.94 -0.04
N LEU A 58 7.79 1.61 -1.14
CA LEU A 58 6.81 0.53 -1.17
C LEU A 58 7.44 -0.82 -0.84
N ALA A 59 8.54 -1.16 -1.50
CA ALA A 59 9.27 -2.41 -1.29
C ALA A 59 9.70 -2.56 0.17
N ARG A 60 10.20 -1.48 0.77
CA ARG A 60 10.59 -1.47 2.18
C ARG A 60 9.40 -1.71 3.11
N ALA A 61 8.28 -1.00 2.89
CA ALA A 61 7.08 -1.16 3.71
C ALA A 61 6.53 -2.61 3.65
N ILE A 62 6.52 -3.20 2.46
CA ILE A 62 6.09 -4.59 2.26
C ILE A 62 7.08 -5.56 2.90
N ALA A 63 8.39 -5.39 2.71
CA ALA A 63 9.39 -6.25 3.33
C ALA A 63 9.31 -6.24 4.87
N GLU A 64 9.08 -5.07 5.48
CA GLU A 64 8.86 -4.97 6.92
C GLU A 64 7.59 -5.72 7.36
N PHE A 65 6.50 -5.62 6.60
CA PHE A 65 5.26 -6.37 6.89
C PHE A 65 5.44 -7.89 6.75
N LEU A 66 6.18 -8.35 5.74
CA LEU A 66 6.45 -9.78 5.50
C LEU A 66 7.29 -10.41 6.63
N ASN A 67 8.08 -9.63 7.36
CA ASN A 67 8.87 -10.12 8.50
C ASN A 67 8.03 -10.45 9.74
N GLU A 68 6.77 -10.04 9.80
CA GLU A 68 5.85 -10.34 10.89
C GLU A 68 4.73 -11.27 10.42
N GLN A 69 4.09 -12.01 11.35
CA GLN A 69 2.85 -12.70 11.01
C GLN A 69 1.74 -11.69 10.67
N PRO A 70 0.85 -11.98 9.71
CA PRO A 70 -0.31 -11.14 9.44
C PRO A 70 -1.18 -11.00 10.70
N SER A 71 -1.35 -9.77 11.17
CA SER A 71 -2.11 -9.46 12.38
C SER A 71 -2.57 -8.00 12.35
N SER A 72 -3.52 -7.63 13.21
CA SER A 72 -3.94 -6.22 13.35
C SER A 72 -2.77 -5.28 13.64
N LYS A 73 -1.76 -5.75 14.39
CA LYS A 73 -0.58 -4.95 14.72
C LYS A 73 0.32 -4.72 13.50
N SER A 74 0.63 -5.77 12.74
CA SER A 74 1.48 -5.66 11.54
C SER A 74 0.77 -4.88 10.43
N VAL A 75 -0.55 -5.03 10.30
CA VAL A 75 -1.38 -4.21 9.40
C VAL A 75 -1.35 -2.74 9.80
N ALA A 76 -1.51 -2.41 11.09
CA ALA A 76 -1.41 -1.02 11.54
C ALA A 76 -0.02 -0.42 11.29
N ALA A 77 1.04 -1.22 11.42
CA ALA A 77 2.40 -0.80 11.07
C ALA A 77 2.55 -0.51 9.57
N LEU A 78 2.03 -1.39 8.72
CA LEU A 78 1.96 -1.15 7.27
C LEU A 78 1.14 0.10 6.94
N GLY A 79 0.00 0.29 7.59
CA GLY A 79 -0.85 1.47 7.44
C GLY A 79 -0.10 2.78 7.69
N ARG A 80 0.70 2.86 8.76
CA ARG A 80 1.54 4.04 9.05
C ARG A 80 2.64 4.28 8.02
N ARG A 81 3.12 3.22 7.35
CA ARG A 81 4.11 3.35 6.26
C ARG A 81 3.48 3.90 4.99
N LEU A 82 2.24 3.49 4.70
CA LEU A 82 1.48 3.96 3.54
C LEU A 82 0.93 5.38 3.76
N ASP A 83 0.37 5.63 4.93
CA ASP A 83 -0.20 6.91 5.33
C ASP A 83 0.32 7.30 6.72
N PRO A 84 1.41 8.09 6.78
CA PRO A 84 1.94 8.59 8.05
C PRO A 84 0.96 9.49 8.82
N SER A 85 -0.07 10.01 8.15
CA SER A 85 -1.10 10.85 8.74
C SER A 85 -2.28 10.04 9.29
N SER A 86 -2.28 8.71 9.11
CA SER A 86 -3.34 7.86 9.65
C SER A 86 -3.25 7.77 11.17
N PRO A 87 -4.28 8.19 11.93
CA PRO A 87 -4.32 8.00 13.37
C PRO A 87 -4.42 6.49 13.71
N VAL A 88 -3.85 6.12 14.87
CA VAL A 88 -3.90 4.77 15.45
C VAL A 88 -5.19 4.53 16.21
#